data_AF-A0A3Q0JKL6-F1
#
_entry.id   AF-A0A3Q0JKL6-F1
#
_cell.length_a   1.000
_cell.length_b   1.000
_cell.length_c   1.000
_cell.angle_alpha   90.00
_cell.angle_beta   90.00
_cell.angle_gamma   90.00
#
_symmetry.space_group_name_H-M   'P 1'
#
loop_
_entity.id
_entity.type
_entity.pdbx_description
1 polymer ?
#
loop_
_entity_poly.entity_id
_entity_poly.type
_entity_poly.pdbx_seq_one_letter_code
_entity_poly.pdbx_strand_id
1 'polypeptide(L)'
;MITAYHEGGHAVVAFFTKDSHPLHKVTIIPRGVSLGHTAYIPEKERYHVTKSQLMAMMDTMMGGRAAEELVFGAEKVTSGASSDLVQATSIATHMVREFGMSEKAVFVRRIHQQVHLHHRTKFLPP
;
A
#
# COMPACT_ATOMS: atom_id res chain seq x y z
N MET A 1 3.37 -16.79 -17.82
CA MET A 1 3.17 -17.73 -16.69
C MET A 1 3.38 -17.04 -15.34
N ILE A 2 4.46 -16.28 -15.15
CA ILE A 2 4.73 -15.52 -13.90
C ILE A 2 3.53 -14.66 -13.47
N THR A 3 2.98 -13.84 -14.38
CA THR A 3 1.81 -12.99 -14.10
C THR A 3 0.61 -13.76 -13.55
N ALA A 4 0.36 -14.99 -14.00
CA ALA A 4 -0.77 -15.77 -13.49
C ALA A 4 -0.58 -16.17 -12.02
N TYR A 5 0.64 -16.54 -11.63
CA TYR A 5 0.97 -16.83 -10.23
C TYR A 5 0.99 -15.57 -9.38
N HIS A 6 1.46 -14.45 -9.93
CA HIS A 6 1.44 -13.15 -9.27
C HIS A 6 -0.01 -12.71 -8.94
N GLU A 7 -0.89 -12.67 -9.93
CA GLU A 7 -2.30 -12.32 -9.72
C GLU A 7 -3.02 -13.37 -8.86
N GLY A 8 -2.67 -14.65 -9.02
CA GLY A 8 -3.15 -15.72 -8.17
C GLY A 8 -2.75 -15.54 -6.70
N GLY A 9 -1.53 -15.04 -6.44
CA GLY A 9 -1.04 -14.73 -5.11
C GLY A 9 -1.87 -13.65 -4.42
N HIS A 10 -2.13 -12.54 -5.11
CA HIS A 10 -3.04 -11.50 -4.61
C HIS A 10 -4.43 -12.07 -4.30
N ALA A 11 -4.99 -12.86 -5.22
CA ALA A 11 -6.32 -13.41 -5.06
C ALA A 11 -6.42 -14.39 -3.88
N VAL A 12 -5.49 -15.32 -3.76
CA VAL A 12 -5.50 -16.30 -2.66
C VAL A 12 -5.36 -15.61 -1.31
N VAL A 13 -4.40 -14.67 -1.18
CA VAL A 13 -4.22 -13.95 0.08
C VAL A 13 -5.46 -13.13 0.42
N ALA A 14 -6.01 -12.36 -0.53
CA ALA A 14 -7.22 -11.58 -0.29
C ALA A 14 -8.42 -12.45 0.13
N PHE A 15 -8.56 -13.65 -0.43
CA PHE A 15 -9.67 -14.54 -0.13
C PHE A 15 -9.60 -15.11 1.30
N PHE A 16 -8.40 -15.39 1.81
CA PHE A 16 -8.20 -16.01 3.13
C PHE A 16 -7.91 -15.01 4.24
N THR A 17 -7.50 -13.78 3.91
CA THR A 17 -7.23 -12.75 4.91
C THR A 17 -8.52 -12.09 5.40
N LYS A 18 -8.78 -12.19 6.70
CA LYS A 18 -9.90 -11.53 7.35
C LYS A 18 -9.80 -10.01 7.18
N ASP A 19 -10.94 -9.34 7.03
CA ASP A 19 -11.05 -7.87 6.83
C ASP A 19 -10.41 -7.36 5.52
N SER A 20 -10.03 -8.26 4.60
CA SER A 20 -9.66 -7.90 3.23
C SER A 20 -10.89 -7.51 2.41
N HIS A 21 -10.67 -6.67 1.40
CA HIS A 21 -11.76 -6.29 0.50
C HIS A 21 -12.19 -7.49 -0.36
N PRO A 22 -13.51 -7.68 -0.56
CA PRO A 22 -14.01 -8.76 -1.40
C PRO A 22 -13.43 -8.70 -2.81
N LEU A 23 -12.99 -9.85 -3.33
CA LEU A 23 -12.53 -9.96 -4.71
C LEU A 23 -13.67 -9.70 -5.69
N HIS A 24 -13.40 -8.88 -6.70
CA HIS A 24 -14.32 -8.63 -7.80
C HIS A 24 -13.93 -9.41 -9.06
N LYS A 25 -12.65 -9.34 -9.44
CA LYS A 25 -12.16 -9.91 -10.69
C LYS A 25 -10.64 -10.09 -10.66
N VAL A 26 -10.17 -11.18 -11.25
CA VAL A 26 -8.75 -11.44 -11.50
C VAL A 26 -8.55 -11.63 -13.01
N THR A 27 -7.51 -11.03 -13.58
CA THR A 27 -7.20 -11.17 -15.02
C THR A 27 -5.70 -11.18 -15.26
N ILE A 28 -5.26 -12.01 -16.20
CA ILE A 28 -3.88 -12.04 -16.72
C ILE A 28 -3.77 -11.37 -18.10
N ILE A 29 -4.85 -10.74 -18.54
CA ILE A 29 -4.90 -9.99 -19.80
C ILE A 29 -4.28 -8.61 -19.54
N PRO A 30 -3.22 -8.22 -20.27
CA PRO A 30 -2.59 -6.92 -20.10
C PRO A 30 -3.55 -5.76 -20.34
N ARG A 31 -3.44 -4.71 -19.53
CA ARG A 31 -4.17 -3.45 -19.69
C ARG A 31 -3.29 -2.28 -19.30
N GLY A 32 -3.02 -1.40 -20.26
CA GLY A 32 -2.14 -0.25 -20.06
C GLY A 32 -0.74 -0.70 -19.67
N VAL A 33 -0.23 -0.18 -18.55
CA VAL A 33 1.10 -0.52 -18.01
C VAL A 33 1.12 -1.82 -17.20
N SER A 34 -0.04 -2.43 -16.93
CA SER A 34 -0.14 -3.65 -16.12
C SER A 34 -0.28 -4.90 -16.99
N LEU A 35 0.44 -5.96 -16.64
CA LEU A 35 0.40 -7.26 -17.34
C LEU A 35 -0.74 -8.16 -16.84
N GLY A 36 -1.28 -7.88 -15.66
CA GLY A 36 -2.42 -8.53 -15.03
C GLY A 36 -3.13 -7.55 -14.09
N HIS A 37 -4.26 -7.95 -13.51
CA HIS A 37 -4.89 -7.13 -12.48
C HIS A 37 -5.84 -7.94 -11.60
N THR A 38 -5.72 -7.72 -10.29
CA THR A 38 -6.66 -8.19 -9.26
C THR A 38 -7.46 -7.00 -8.74
N ALA A 39 -8.76 -7.01 -8.98
CA ALA A 39 -9.70 -5.96 -8.61
C ALA A 39 -10.52 -6.37 -7.38
N TYR A 40 -10.74 -5.41 -6.49
CA TYR A 40 -11.50 -5.56 -5.25
C TYR A 40 -12.75 -4.68 -5.28
N ILE A 41 -13.77 -5.06 -4.51
CA ILE A 41 -14.94 -4.24 -4.22
C ILE A 41 -14.60 -3.39 -2.99
N PRO A 42 -14.43 -2.06 -3.10
CA PRO A 42 -14.19 -1.23 -1.94
C PRO A 42 -15.41 -1.28 -1.01
N GLU A 43 -15.18 -1.25 0.30
CA GLU A 43 -16.26 -1.02 1.25
C GLU A 43 -16.89 0.36 1.03
N LYS A 44 -18.19 0.47 1.35
CA LYS A 44 -18.95 1.73 1.20
C LYS A 44 -18.41 2.85 2.09
N GLU A 45 -17.75 2.51 3.19
CA GLU A 45 -17.27 3.46 4.18
C GLU A 45 -15.80 3.81 3.93
N ARG A 46 -15.55 4.96 3.29
CA ARG A 46 -14.21 5.42 2.90
C ARG A 46 -13.50 6.29 3.93
N TYR A 47 -14.19 6.69 5.01
CA TYR A 47 -13.68 7.68 5.95
C TYR A 47 -12.88 7.07 7.11
N HIS A 48 -13.16 5.82 7.46
CA HIS A 48 -12.55 5.14 8.58
C HIS A 48 -12.04 3.79 8.13
N VAL A 49 -10.73 3.58 8.21
CA VAL A 49 -10.08 2.30 7.92
C VAL A 49 -9.43 1.81 9.20
N THR A 50 -9.78 0.60 9.61
CA THR A 50 -9.26 -0.01 10.83
C THR A 50 -7.83 -0.50 10.64
N LYS A 51 -7.10 -0.71 11.76
CA LYS A 51 -5.77 -1.32 11.74
C LYS A 51 -5.79 -2.70 11.05
N SER A 52 -6.81 -3.52 11.29
CA SER A 52 -6.91 -4.85 10.68
C SER A 52 -7.11 -4.79 9.17
N GLN A 53 -7.95 -3.87 8.68
CA GLN A 53 -8.11 -3.63 7.23
C GLN A 53 -6.81 -3.15 6.57
N LEU A 54 -6.06 -2.24 7.21
CA LEU A 54 -4.76 -1.80 6.68
C LEU A 54 -3.73 -2.94 6.65
N MET A 55 -3.71 -3.80 7.67
CA MET A 55 -2.90 -5.01 7.66
C MET A 55 -3.32 -5.95 6.53
N ALA A 56 -4.62 -6.18 6.35
CA ALA A 56 -5.15 -7.04 5.29
C ALA A 56 -4.83 -6.52 3.88
N MET A 57 -4.83 -5.21 3.67
CA MET A 57 -4.36 -4.57 2.44
C MET A 57 -2.89 -4.86 2.19
N MET A 58 -2.03 -4.71 3.20
CA MET A 58 -0.60 -5.02 3.07
C MET A 58 -0.35 -6.50 2.78
N ASP A 59 -1.03 -7.41 3.48
CA ASP A 59 -0.93 -8.85 3.22
C ASP A 59 -1.23 -9.15 1.75
N THR A 60 -2.33 -8.60 1.27
CA THR A 60 -2.77 -8.78 -0.12
C THR A 60 -1.75 -8.22 -1.11
N MET A 61 -1.21 -7.02 -0.89
CA MET A 61 -0.17 -6.41 -1.73
C MET A 61 1.11 -7.28 -1.80
N MET A 62 1.46 -7.95 -0.71
CA MET A 62 2.65 -8.82 -0.69
C MET A 62 2.41 -10.20 -1.33
N GLY A 63 1.14 -10.57 -1.55
CA GLY A 63 0.75 -11.89 -2.07
C GLY A 63 1.35 -12.23 -3.44
N GLY A 64 1.39 -11.29 -4.38
CA GLY A 64 1.95 -11.51 -5.71
C GLY A 64 3.45 -11.82 -5.67
N ARG A 65 4.22 -11.01 -4.94
CA ARG A 65 5.66 -11.25 -4.71
C ARG A 65 5.93 -12.58 -4.01
N ALA A 66 5.16 -12.89 -2.97
CA ALA A 66 5.30 -14.15 -2.23
C ALA A 66 5.03 -15.37 -3.14
N ALA A 67 4.00 -15.31 -3.98
CA ALA A 67 3.68 -16.38 -4.91
C ALA A 67 4.77 -16.58 -5.97
N GLU A 68 5.36 -15.50 -6.50
CA GLU A 68 6.50 -15.61 -7.42
C GLU A 68 7.67 -16.34 -6.77
N GLU A 69 8.05 -15.93 -5.56
CA GLU A 69 9.19 -16.48 -4.84
C GLU A 69 8.99 -17.96 -4.47
N LEU A 70 7.79 -18.32 -3.99
CA LEU A 70 7.47 -19.69 -3.59
C LEU A 70 7.47 -20.66 -4.78
N VAL A 71 7.05 -20.22 -5.96
CA VAL A 71 6.89 -21.09 -7.14
C VAL A 71 8.15 -21.11 -8.01
N PHE A 72 8.85 -19.98 -8.14
CA PHE A 72 9.97 -19.85 -9.07
C PHE A 72 11.33 -19.72 -8.37
N GLY A 73 11.35 -19.50 -7.05
CA GLY A 73 12.56 -19.29 -6.24
C GLY A 73 13.01 -17.83 -6.19
N ALA A 74 13.84 -17.52 -5.18
CA ALA A 74 14.30 -16.16 -4.88
C ALA A 74 15.02 -15.46 -6.04
N GLU A 75 15.78 -16.20 -6.85
CA GLU A 75 16.51 -15.64 -8.00
C GLU A 75 15.62 -15.27 -9.19
N LYS A 76 14.34 -15.71 -9.18
CA LYS A 76 13.39 -15.50 -10.29
C LYS A 76 12.26 -14.54 -9.96
N VAL A 77 12.31 -13.89 -8.79
CA VAL A 77 11.40 -12.79 -8.46
C VAL A 77 11.60 -11.64 -9.45
N THR A 78 10.50 -10.99 -9.84
CA THR A 78 10.54 -9.97 -10.89
C THR A 78 10.39 -8.55 -10.33
N SER A 79 10.64 -7.56 -11.19
CA SER A 79 10.33 -6.16 -10.90
C SER A 79 8.83 -5.83 -10.96
N GLY A 80 7.97 -6.78 -11.33
CA GLY A 80 6.53 -6.60 -11.49
C GLY A 80 5.82 -6.19 -10.19
N ALA A 81 6.32 -6.64 -9.04
CA ALA A 81 5.76 -6.32 -7.72
C ALA A 81 6.12 -4.91 -7.19
N SER A 82 6.83 -4.09 -7.97
CA SER A 82 7.33 -2.78 -7.51
C SER A 82 6.20 -1.86 -7.01
N SER A 83 5.09 -1.79 -7.74
CA SER A 83 3.95 -0.94 -7.33
C SER A 83 3.29 -1.41 -6.04
N ASP A 84 3.23 -2.72 -5.81
CA ASP A 84 2.63 -3.28 -4.60
C ASP A 84 3.50 -3.00 -3.38
N LEU A 85 4.83 -3.13 -3.53
CA LEU A 85 5.80 -2.80 -2.48
C LEU A 85 5.75 -1.32 -2.10
N VAL A 86 5.62 -0.42 -3.08
CA VAL A 86 5.47 1.02 -2.81
C VAL A 86 4.20 1.30 -2.01
N GLN A 87 3.08 0.69 -2.39
CA GLN A 87 1.81 0.88 -1.69
C GLN A 87 1.84 0.30 -0.27
N ALA A 88 2.37 -0.93 -0.10
CA ALA A 88 2.50 -1.56 1.21
C ALA A 88 3.39 -0.74 2.15
N THR A 89 4.51 -0.21 1.62
CA THR A 89 5.41 0.68 2.37
C THR A 89 4.71 1.97 2.78
N SER A 90 3.89 2.55 1.90
CA SER A 90 3.12 3.76 2.20
C SER A 90 2.11 3.52 3.32
N ILE A 91 1.37 2.40 3.27
CA ILE A 91 0.43 2.02 4.33
C ILE A 91 1.15 1.86 5.66
N ALA A 92 2.22 1.06 5.70
CA ALA A 92 3.01 0.87 6.93
C ALA A 92 3.53 2.21 7.48
N THR A 93 3.98 3.10 6.60
CA THR A 93 4.46 4.42 6.97
C THR A 93 3.35 5.28 7.59
N HIS A 94 2.15 5.32 7.01
CA HIS A 94 1.02 6.06 7.57
C HIS A 94 0.52 5.47 8.88
N MET A 95 0.44 4.14 8.99
CA MET A 95 0.10 3.45 10.24
C MET A 95 1.03 3.89 11.40
N VAL A 96 2.33 4.01 11.11
CA VAL A 96 3.37 4.33 12.10
C VAL A 96 3.64 5.83 12.26
N ARG A 97 3.32 6.70 11.29
CA ARG A 97 3.64 8.15 11.37
C ARG A 97 2.44 9.07 11.52
N GLU A 98 1.26 8.60 11.11
CA GLU A 98 0.05 9.41 11.11
C GLU A 98 -1.07 8.84 11.99
N PHE A 99 -1.23 7.51 12.03
CA PHE A 99 -2.40 6.88 12.68
C PHE A 99 -2.17 6.36 14.10
N GLY A 100 -0.95 6.39 14.62
CA GLY A 100 -0.69 5.91 15.98
C GLY A 100 -0.82 4.41 16.15
N MET A 101 -0.70 3.62 15.08
CA MET A 101 -0.99 2.17 15.10
C MET A 101 0.21 1.30 15.49
N SER A 102 1.29 1.89 15.99
CA SER A 102 2.50 1.19 16.48
C SER A 102 2.63 1.31 18.00
N GLU A 103 2.75 0.17 18.68
CA GLU A 103 2.94 0.11 20.15
C GLU A 103 4.33 0.59 20.58
N LYS A 104 5.32 0.52 19.68
CA LYS A 104 6.71 0.88 19.99
C LYS A 104 7.01 2.38 19.80
N ALA A 105 6.15 3.10 19.09
CA ALA A 105 6.37 4.50 18.76
C ALA A 105 5.46 5.40 19.62
N VAL A 106 6.06 6.27 20.43
CA VAL A 106 5.31 7.34 21.12
C VAL A 106 4.91 8.38 20.08
N PHE A 107 3.61 8.62 19.94
CA PHE A 107 3.09 9.48 18.89
C PHE A 107 3.01 10.94 19.30
N VAL A 108 3.80 11.77 18.64
CA VAL A 108 3.59 13.21 18.56
C VAL A 108 3.41 13.51 17.08
N ARG A 109 2.18 13.87 16.66
CA ARG A 109 1.93 14.28 15.28
C ARG A 109 2.80 15.49 15.00
N ARG A 110 3.84 15.35 14.16
CA ARG A 110 4.65 16.47 13.69
C ARG A 110 3.79 17.30 12.75
N ILE A 111 3.05 18.25 13.30
CA ILE A 111 2.36 19.26 12.51
C ILE A 111 3.45 20.01 11.77
N HIS A 112 3.49 19.91 10.44
CA HIS A 112 4.39 20.71 9.63
C HIS A 112 4.04 22.18 9.91
N GLN A 113 4.78 22.84 10.79
CA GLN A 113 4.79 24.30 10.82
C GLN A 113 5.39 24.73 9.48
N GLN A 114 4.54 25.14 8.54
CA GLN A 114 4.96 26.14 7.57
C GLN A 114 5.24 27.41 8.37
N VAL A 115 6.45 27.54 8.91
CA VAL A 115 6.95 28.85 9.31
C VAL A 115 7.20 29.60 8.01
N HIS A 116 6.20 30.39 7.60
CA HIS A 116 6.39 31.43 6.61
C HIS A 116 7.41 32.43 7.18
N LEU A 117 8.70 32.24 6.84
CA LEU A 117 9.73 33.24 7.08
C LEU A 117 9.49 34.41 6.12
N HIS A 118 8.61 35.33 6.49
CA HIS A 118 8.59 36.68 5.92
C HIS A 118 9.43 37.62 6.80
N HIS A 119 10.75 37.48 6.68
CA HIS A 119 11.66 38.58 7.01
C HIS A 119 11.88 39.43 5.77
N ARG A 120 11.09 40.49 5.62
CA ARG A 120 11.55 41.75 5.00
C ARG A 120 11.15 42.92 5.89
N THR A 121 12.08 43.21 6.80
CA THR A 121 12.52 44.53 7.26
C THR A 121 11.67 45.73 6.83
N LYS A 122 11.04 46.36 7.84
CA LYS A 122 10.80 47.81 7.86
C LYS A 122 12.13 48.54 7.66
N PHE A 123 12.26 49.32 6.59
CA PHE A 123 13.13 50.49 6.52
C PHE A 123 12.49 51.48 5.55
N LEU A 124 11.80 52.47 6.12
CA LEU A 124 11.51 53.77 5.50
C LEU A 124 12.63 54.73 5.93
N PRO A 125 13.14 55.58 5.04
CA PRO A 125 13.23 57.00 5.39
C PRO A 125 13.10 57.95 4.17
N PRO A 126 13.24 59.27 4.41
CA PRO A 126 12.21 60.24 4.78
C PRO A 126 11.40 60.81 3.60
#